data_AF-A0A8D8CNL5-F1
#
_entry.id   AF-A0A8D8CNL5-F1
#
_cell.length_a   1.000
_cell.length_b   1.000
_cell.length_c   1.000
_cell.angle_alpha   90.00
_cell.angle_beta   90.00
_cell.angle_gamma   90.00
#
_symmetry.space_group_name_H-M   'P 1'
#
loop_
_entity.id
_entity.type
_entity.pdbx_description
1 polymer ?
#
loop_
_entity_poly.entity_id
_entity_poly.type
_entity_poly.pdbx_seq_one_letter_code
_entity_poly.pdbx_strand_id
1 'polypeptide(L)'
;MMFFVAHELLGRRQWCSKGNHKFLSMILNVTVPKLRSPLFEPYRDIIQECLEQTTFCLYGYPQKKARMRHIQDHETTPIDLSWPKAAQLLKIFRPHVLPQFNSYKIDSISTDMETLLQQCISTMPIKYNIIGHTKPIEDFINRKTNSLPMLFNSDVLCFKMNWIYYLLADYYFKCRDFSKAIQYYEMDLTVDPTRFDSWAGISLSKASKCETMIGSIEVLRTKRKRI
;
A
#
# COMPACT_ATOMS: atom_id res chain seq x y z
N MET A 1 -10.91 24.07 -5.15
CA MET A 1 -11.98 24.40 -4.20
C MET A 1 -13.39 24.31 -4.80
N MET A 2 -13.72 25.01 -5.90
CA MET A 2 -15.09 24.95 -6.48
C MET A 2 -15.65 23.53 -6.69
N PHE A 3 -14.85 22.60 -7.22
CA PHE A 3 -15.28 21.21 -7.40
C PHE A 3 -15.67 20.50 -6.10
N PHE A 4 -14.98 20.77 -5.00
CA PHE A 4 -15.26 20.15 -3.70
C PHE A 4 -16.52 20.72 -3.05
N VAL A 5 -16.71 22.04 -3.14
CA VAL A 5 -17.95 22.69 -2.68
C VAL A 5 -19.15 22.17 -3.48
N ALA A 6 -19.01 22.05 -4.80
CA ALA A 6 -20.05 21.47 -5.64
C ALA A 6 -20.33 20.00 -5.28
N HIS A 7 -19.30 19.21 -4.96
CA HIS A 7 -19.47 17.84 -4.46
C HIS A 7 -20.28 17.80 -3.17
N GLU A 8 -19.95 18.65 -2.19
CA GLU A 8 -20.67 18.72 -0.92
C GLU A 8 -22.16 19.06 -1.12
N LEU A 9 -22.46 20.08 -1.93
CA LEU A 9 -23.84 20.50 -2.20
C LEU A 9 -24.65 19.42 -2.93
N LEU A 10 -24.05 18.73 -3.89
CA LEU A 10 -24.68 17.61 -4.59
C LEU A 10 -24.84 16.40 -3.68
N GLY A 11 -23.86 16.15 -2.81
CA GLY A 11 -23.84 15.05 -1.84
C GLY A 11 -25.00 15.11 -0.85
N ARG A 12 -25.33 16.30 -0.34
CA ARG A 12 -26.50 16.53 0.52
C ARG A 12 -27.84 16.16 -0.13
N ARG A 13 -27.88 16.09 -1.47
CA ARG A 13 -29.06 15.67 -2.25
C ARG A 13 -28.88 14.28 -2.84
N GLN A 14 -27.82 13.54 -2.48
CA GLN A 14 -27.46 12.24 -3.03
C GLN A 14 -27.28 12.25 -4.56
N TRP A 15 -26.85 13.39 -5.12
CA TRP A 15 -26.68 13.58 -6.57
C TRP A 15 -25.23 13.53 -7.02
N CYS A 16 -24.29 13.31 -6.11
CA CYS A 16 -22.87 13.31 -6.42
C CYS A 16 -22.45 12.17 -7.37
N SER A 17 -23.19 11.04 -7.38
CA SER A 17 -22.98 9.90 -8.28
C SER A 17 -23.76 9.99 -9.59
N LYS A 18 -24.70 10.95 -9.74
CA LYS A 18 -25.52 11.07 -10.95
C LYS A 18 -24.66 11.23 -12.20
N GLY A 19 -25.06 10.53 -13.27
CA GLY A 19 -24.29 10.50 -14.52
C GLY A 19 -23.06 9.61 -14.45
N ASN A 20 -23.18 8.42 -13.84
CA ASN A 20 -22.13 7.40 -13.74
C ASN A 20 -20.83 7.91 -13.11
N HIS A 21 -20.94 8.68 -12.03
CA HIS A 21 -19.79 9.19 -11.27
C HIS A 21 -18.79 10.04 -12.09
N LYS A 22 -19.20 10.55 -13.27
CA LYS A 22 -18.35 11.36 -14.15
C LYS A 22 -17.84 12.61 -13.46
N PHE A 23 -18.69 13.25 -12.65
CA PHE A 23 -18.31 14.43 -11.88
C PHE A 23 -17.20 14.12 -10.88
N LEU A 24 -17.38 13.10 -10.02
CA LEU A 24 -16.37 12.67 -9.05
C LEU A 24 -15.06 12.26 -9.73
N SER A 25 -15.15 11.53 -10.85
CA SER A 25 -13.98 11.19 -11.67
C SER A 25 -13.25 12.43 -12.20
N MET A 26 -13.98 13.47 -12.58
CA MET A 26 -13.41 14.75 -13.03
C MET A 26 -12.67 15.45 -11.90
N ILE A 27 -13.22 15.47 -10.67
CA ILE A 27 -12.56 16.02 -9.48
C ILE A 27 -11.18 15.39 -9.30
N LEU A 28 -11.11 14.05 -9.33
CA LEU A 28 -9.84 13.33 -9.17
C LEU A 28 -8.88 13.62 -10.33
N ASN A 29 -9.38 13.64 -11.57
CA ASN A 29 -8.54 13.86 -12.76
C ASN A 29 -7.90 15.26 -12.77
N VAL A 30 -8.58 16.28 -12.25
CA VAL A 30 -8.06 17.65 -12.19
C VAL A 30 -7.13 17.85 -10.98
N THR A 31 -7.48 17.26 -9.83
CA THR A 31 -6.80 17.55 -8.56
C THR A 31 -5.55 16.70 -8.38
N VAL A 32 -5.62 15.38 -8.60
CA VAL A 32 -4.54 14.44 -8.29
C VAL A 32 -3.22 14.76 -9.00
N PRO A 33 -3.18 15.18 -10.28
CA PRO A 33 -1.93 15.56 -10.94
C PRO A 33 -1.20 16.73 -10.27
N LYS A 34 -1.94 17.59 -9.55
CA LYS A 34 -1.43 18.79 -8.89
C LYS A 34 -1.25 18.62 -7.39
N LEU A 35 -1.55 17.44 -6.84
CA LEU A 35 -1.62 17.21 -5.38
C LEU A 35 -0.31 17.53 -4.64
N ARG A 36 0.84 17.35 -5.28
CA ARG A 36 2.17 17.67 -4.72
C ARG A 36 2.76 18.99 -5.22
N SER A 37 1.94 19.83 -5.84
CA SER A 37 2.38 21.17 -6.25
C SER A 37 2.53 22.07 -5.02
N PRO A 38 3.57 22.92 -4.94
CA PRO A 38 3.70 23.93 -3.89
C PRO A 38 2.46 24.83 -3.73
N LEU A 39 1.69 24.99 -4.81
CA LEU A 39 0.42 25.74 -4.81
C LEU A 39 -0.63 25.17 -3.84
N PHE A 40 -0.59 23.87 -3.57
CA PHE A 40 -1.55 23.19 -2.70
C PHE A 40 -1.01 22.94 -1.30
N GLU A 41 0.26 23.23 -1.03
CA GLU A 41 0.89 23.01 0.28
C GLU A 41 0.10 23.64 1.44
N PRO A 42 -0.36 24.91 1.36
CA PRO A 42 -1.09 25.54 2.46
C PRO A 42 -2.47 24.95 2.73
N TYR A 43 -3.01 24.18 1.78
CA TYR A 43 -4.36 23.62 1.83
C TYR A 43 -4.36 22.10 1.78
N ARG A 44 -3.19 21.46 2.00
CA ARG A 44 -3.00 20.03 1.76
C ARG A 44 -3.99 19.19 2.56
N ASP A 45 -4.15 19.48 3.85
CA ASP A 45 -5.04 18.73 4.73
C ASP A 45 -6.51 18.84 4.28
N ILE A 46 -6.96 20.06 3.97
CA ILE A 46 -8.33 20.30 3.47
C ILE A 46 -8.57 19.58 2.13
N ILE A 47 -7.59 19.64 1.22
CA ILE A 47 -7.66 18.94 -0.07
C ILE A 47 -7.70 17.42 0.16
N GLN A 48 -6.91 16.92 1.10
CA GLN A 48 -6.86 15.50 1.45
C GLN A 48 -8.21 15.01 1.98
N GLU A 49 -8.84 15.72 2.93
CA GLU A 49 -10.18 15.40 3.44
C GLU A 49 -11.23 15.41 2.31
N CYS A 50 -11.18 16.42 1.42
CA CYS A 50 -12.08 16.49 0.28
C CYS A 50 -11.86 15.33 -0.72
N LEU A 51 -10.61 14.91 -0.90
CA LEU A 51 -10.29 13.75 -1.73
C LEU A 51 -10.76 12.46 -1.08
N GLU A 52 -10.61 12.30 0.23
CA GLU A 52 -11.12 11.16 1.00
C GLU A 52 -12.64 11.03 0.87
N GLN A 53 -13.39 12.13 1.00
CA GLN A 53 -14.82 12.15 0.73
C GLN A 53 -15.14 11.76 -0.73
N THR A 54 -14.36 12.25 -1.70
CA THR A 54 -14.56 11.98 -3.12
C THR A 54 -14.28 10.52 -3.46
N THR A 55 -13.22 9.94 -2.92
CA THR A 55 -12.88 8.52 -3.11
C THR A 55 -13.86 7.63 -2.37
N PHE A 56 -14.40 8.08 -1.23
CA PHE A 56 -15.42 7.34 -0.50
C PHE A 56 -16.70 7.22 -1.34
N CYS A 57 -17.18 8.32 -1.92
CA CYS A 57 -18.34 8.31 -2.81
C CYS A 57 -18.12 7.53 -4.12
N LEU A 58 -16.88 7.37 -4.57
CA LEU A 58 -16.55 6.62 -5.79
C LEU A 58 -16.36 5.13 -5.55
N TYR A 59 -15.57 4.77 -4.54
CA TYR A 59 -15.00 3.43 -4.37
C TYR A 59 -15.32 2.83 -3.00
N GLY A 60 -16.05 3.54 -2.14
CA GLY A 60 -16.30 3.12 -0.76
C GLY A 60 -15.04 3.14 0.12
N TYR A 61 -13.99 3.86 -0.31
CA TYR A 61 -12.72 3.97 0.41
C TYR A 61 -12.36 5.43 0.72
N PRO A 62 -11.88 5.75 1.93
CA PRO A 62 -11.60 4.84 3.04
C PRO A 62 -12.88 4.33 3.73
N GLN A 63 -12.85 3.13 4.30
CA GLN A 63 -14.04 2.57 4.97
C GLN A 63 -14.48 3.49 6.11
N LYS A 64 -15.80 3.64 6.33
CA LYS A 64 -16.35 4.42 7.45
C LYS A 64 -15.83 3.88 8.79
N LYS A 65 -14.73 4.43 9.28
CA LYS A 65 -14.24 4.21 10.64
C LYS A 65 -14.62 5.40 11.49
N ALA A 66 -14.85 5.13 12.78
CA ALA A 66 -15.14 6.14 13.81
C ALA A 66 -14.11 7.28 13.91
N ARG A 67 -12.96 7.19 13.21
CA ARG A 67 -11.90 8.19 13.20
C ARG A 67 -12.04 9.28 12.13
N MET A 68 -12.83 9.08 11.06
CA MET A 68 -12.93 10.05 9.96
C MET A 68 -14.21 10.88 10.07
N ARG A 69 -14.21 11.82 11.02
CA ARG A 69 -15.37 12.69 11.31
C ARG A 69 -15.81 13.54 10.12
N HIS A 70 -14.91 13.80 9.15
CA HIS A 70 -15.22 14.60 7.98
C HIS A 70 -15.94 13.81 6.87
N ILE A 71 -15.97 12.46 6.92
CA ILE A 71 -16.63 11.66 5.89
C ILE A 71 -18.14 11.57 6.15
N GLN A 72 -18.90 12.05 5.19
CA GLN A 72 -20.36 12.02 5.14
C GLN A 72 -20.83 10.89 4.22
N ASP A 73 -21.91 10.21 4.60
CA ASP A 73 -22.53 9.25 3.71
C ASP A 73 -23.45 9.96 2.72
N HIS A 74 -23.14 9.85 1.44
CA HIS A 74 -24.00 10.35 0.36
C HIS A 74 -24.81 9.22 -0.31
N GLU A 75 -24.82 8.01 0.27
CA GLU A 75 -25.58 6.82 -0.20
C GLU A 75 -25.28 6.45 -1.66
N THR A 76 -24.01 6.59 -2.06
CA THR A 76 -23.54 6.26 -3.40
C THR A 76 -23.25 4.78 -3.54
N THR A 77 -23.52 4.20 -4.71
CA THR A 77 -23.09 2.85 -5.06
C THR A 77 -21.64 2.87 -5.57
N PRO A 78 -20.68 2.23 -4.86
CA PRO A 78 -19.30 2.20 -5.30
C PRO A 78 -19.14 1.56 -6.68
N ILE A 79 -18.20 2.07 -7.46
CA ILE A 79 -17.79 1.49 -8.75
C ILE A 79 -16.56 0.62 -8.59
N ASP A 80 -16.41 -0.36 -9.49
CA ASP A 80 -15.23 -1.21 -9.51
C ASP A 80 -13.94 -0.43 -9.80
N LEU A 81 -12.88 -0.82 -9.12
CA LEU A 81 -11.58 -0.20 -9.26
C LEU A 81 -10.86 -0.77 -10.49
N SER A 82 -10.63 0.07 -11.50
CA SER A 82 -9.75 -0.26 -12.64
C SER A 82 -8.32 0.20 -12.37
N TRP A 83 -7.32 -0.40 -13.04
CA TRP A 83 -5.92 -0.03 -12.86
C TRP A 83 -5.61 1.48 -12.94
N PRO A 84 -6.11 2.24 -13.95
CA PRO A 84 -5.84 3.69 -14.00
C PRO A 84 -6.37 4.44 -12.78
N LYS A 85 -7.49 3.96 -12.21
CA LYS A 85 -8.09 4.52 -11.01
C LYS A 85 -7.37 4.07 -9.75
N ALA A 86 -6.95 2.80 -9.67
CA ALA A 86 -6.06 2.31 -8.61
C ALA A 86 -4.76 3.14 -8.54
N ALA A 87 -4.11 3.36 -9.69
CA ALA A 87 -2.92 4.20 -9.77
C ALA A 87 -3.17 5.67 -9.37
N GLN A 88 -4.40 6.17 -9.54
CA GLN A 88 -4.82 7.48 -9.06
C GLN A 88 -4.99 7.50 -7.53
N LEU A 89 -5.63 6.48 -6.94
CA LEU A 89 -5.77 6.32 -5.49
C LEU A 89 -4.41 6.19 -4.80
N LEU A 90 -3.50 5.41 -5.38
CA LEU A 90 -2.14 5.26 -4.88
C LEU A 90 -1.40 6.60 -4.79
N LYS A 91 -1.69 7.57 -5.66
CA LYS A 91 -1.09 8.92 -5.57
C LYS A 91 -1.68 9.74 -4.43
N ILE A 92 -2.98 9.58 -4.17
CA ILE A 92 -3.73 10.28 -3.10
C ILE A 92 -3.27 9.77 -1.73
N PHE A 93 -3.29 8.45 -1.53
CA PHE A 93 -3.00 7.82 -0.23
C PHE A 93 -1.54 7.48 -0.01
N ARG A 94 -0.64 7.96 -0.87
CA ARG A 94 0.81 7.72 -0.70
C ARG A 94 1.28 8.41 0.59
N PRO A 95 1.89 7.66 1.54
CA PRO A 95 2.44 8.23 2.75
C PRO A 95 3.50 9.31 2.47
N HIS A 96 3.58 10.30 3.34
CA HIS A 96 4.62 11.33 3.27
C HIS A 96 6.00 10.78 3.61
N VAL A 97 6.05 9.91 4.62
CA VAL A 97 7.25 9.24 5.11
C VAL A 97 6.97 7.75 5.10
N LEU A 98 7.91 6.96 4.58
CA LEU A 98 7.84 5.51 4.67
C LEU A 98 8.32 5.07 6.07
N PRO A 99 7.70 4.05 6.68
CA PRO A 99 8.22 3.48 7.92
C PRO A 99 9.64 2.94 7.68
N GLN A 100 10.46 2.92 8.72
CA GLN A 100 11.78 2.29 8.71
C GLN A 100 11.67 0.88 9.30
N PHE A 101 12.67 0.03 9.05
CA PHE A 101 12.68 -1.34 9.58
C PHE A 101 12.49 -1.39 11.12
N ASN A 102 13.01 -0.37 11.83
CA ASN A 102 12.94 -0.23 13.28
C ASN A 102 11.75 0.63 13.78
N SER A 103 10.90 1.15 12.89
CA SER A 103 9.70 1.91 13.28
C SER A 103 8.72 1.05 14.09
N TYR A 104 7.88 1.69 14.91
CA TYR A 104 6.89 0.98 15.70
C TYR A 104 5.71 0.54 14.84
N LYS A 105 4.95 -0.45 15.32
CA LYS A 105 3.75 -0.94 14.62
C LYS A 105 2.71 0.16 14.35
N ILE A 106 2.66 1.20 15.19
CA ILE A 106 1.73 2.32 15.00
C ILE A 106 2.08 3.18 13.78
N ASP A 107 3.34 3.13 13.32
CA ASP A 107 3.83 3.88 12.16
C ASP A 107 3.65 3.10 10.85
N SER A 108 3.31 1.81 10.92
CA SER A 108 2.95 0.99 9.78
C SER A 108 1.57 1.40 9.22
N ILE A 109 1.32 1.02 7.96
CA ILE A 109 0.00 1.21 7.35
C ILE A 109 -1.11 0.51 8.14
N SER A 110 -2.33 1.03 8.02
CA SER A 110 -3.52 0.42 8.61
C SER A 110 -3.97 -0.80 7.80
N THR A 111 -4.82 -1.66 8.40
CA THR A 111 -5.44 -2.79 7.70
C THR A 111 -6.25 -2.35 6.47
N ASP A 112 -6.90 -1.19 6.51
CA ASP A 112 -7.69 -0.73 5.36
C ASP A 112 -6.77 -0.32 4.21
N MET A 113 -5.65 0.32 4.53
CA MET A 113 -4.64 0.67 3.54
C MET A 113 -4.00 -0.59 2.95
N GLU A 114 -3.72 -1.60 3.77
CA GLU A 114 -3.29 -2.92 3.27
C GLU A 114 -4.29 -3.50 2.26
N THR A 115 -5.59 -3.49 2.60
CA THR A 115 -6.64 -4.02 1.72
C THR A 115 -6.72 -3.23 0.40
N LEU A 116 -6.62 -1.89 0.46
CA LEU A 116 -6.59 -1.06 -0.74
C LEU A 116 -5.37 -1.38 -1.61
N LEU A 117 -4.19 -1.54 -1.01
CA LEU A 117 -2.96 -1.86 -1.74
C LEU A 117 -3.07 -3.22 -2.43
N GLN A 118 -3.62 -4.24 -1.78
CA GLN A 118 -3.91 -5.55 -2.39
C GLN A 118 -4.86 -5.42 -3.59
N GLN A 119 -5.94 -4.65 -3.44
CA GLN A 119 -6.88 -4.39 -4.54
C GLN A 119 -6.20 -3.65 -5.69
N CYS A 120 -5.30 -2.71 -5.40
CA CYS A 120 -4.54 -2.03 -6.44
C CYS A 120 -3.63 -3.01 -7.21
N ILE A 121 -2.93 -3.90 -6.51
CA ILE A 121 -2.09 -4.95 -7.12
C ILE A 121 -2.93 -5.91 -7.96
N SER A 122 -4.11 -6.34 -7.49
CA SER A 122 -4.94 -7.29 -8.24
C SER A 122 -5.49 -6.72 -9.55
N THR A 123 -5.69 -5.40 -9.63
CA THR A 123 -6.09 -4.71 -10.86
C THR A 123 -4.93 -4.47 -11.82
N MET A 124 -3.69 -4.67 -11.39
CA MET A 124 -2.50 -4.33 -12.15
C MET A 124 -2.35 -5.19 -13.41
N PRO A 125 -2.08 -4.58 -14.59
CA PRO A 125 -1.80 -5.32 -15.81
C PRO A 125 -0.62 -6.30 -15.67
N ILE A 126 -0.74 -7.48 -16.29
CA ILE A 126 0.25 -8.56 -16.23
C ILE A 126 1.67 -8.09 -16.63
N LYS A 127 1.77 -7.13 -17.57
CA LYS A 127 3.05 -6.54 -18.00
C LYS A 127 3.85 -5.85 -16.88
N TYR A 128 3.21 -5.48 -15.78
CA TYR A 128 3.86 -4.89 -14.61
C TYR A 128 4.03 -5.90 -13.46
N ASN A 129 3.71 -7.18 -13.68
CA ASN A 129 3.79 -8.21 -12.65
C ASN A 129 5.25 -8.52 -12.30
N ILE A 130 5.65 -8.20 -11.07
CA ILE A 130 7.00 -8.40 -10.55
C ILE A 130 7.20 -9.81 -9.96
N ILE A 131 6.12 -10.54 -9.65
CA ILE A 131 6.18 -11.84 -8.97
C ILE A 131 7.04 -12.84 -9.77
N GLY A 132 6.97 -12.81 -11.10
CA GLY A 132 7.78 -13.69 -11.96
C GLY A 132 9.28 -13.37 -11.98
N HIS A 133 9.67 -12.21 -11.45
CA HIS A 133 11.02 -11.66 -11.52
C HIS A 133 11.76 -11.69 -10.18
N THR A 134 11.19 -12.30 -9.12
CA THR A 134 11.82 -12.39 -7.78
C THR A 134 12.96 -13.40 -7.71
N LYS A 135 13.04 -14.35 -8.64
CA LYS A 135 14.04 -15.44 -8.65
C LYS A 135 15.49 -14.98 -8.45
N PRO A 136 15.99 -13.91 -9.11
CA PRO A 136 17.37 -13.46 -8.91
C PRO A 136 17.64 -12.99 -7.47
N ILE A 137 16.67 -12.35 -6.82
CA ILE A 137 16.75 -11.94 -5.41
C ILE A 137 16.73 -13.17 -4.50
N GLU A 138 15.82 -14.12 -4.75
CA GLU A 138 15.76 -15.38 -4.01
C GLU A 138 17.07 -16.18 -4.12
N ASP A 139 17.64 -16.27 -5.31
CA ASP A 139 18.90 -16.98 -5.56
C ASP A 139 20.09 -16.30 -4.87
N PHE A 140 20.11 -14.96 -4.84
CA PHE A 140 21.11 -14.19 -4.09
C PHE A 140 20.99 -14.42 -2.58
N ILE A 141 19.77 -14.32 -2.03
CA ILE A 141 19.50 -14.57 -0.61
C ILE A 141 19.91 -15.99 -0.20
N ASN A 142 19.69 -16.97 -1.08
CA ASN A 142 20.03 -18.37 -0.85
C ASN A 142 21.49 -18.71 -1.21
N ARG A 143 22.34 -17.69 -1.49
CA ARG A 143 23.76 -17.83 -1.84
C ARG A 143 24.04 -18.70 -3.07
N LYS A 144 23.10 -18.79 -4.00
CA LYS A 144 23.32 -19.44 -5.29
C LYS A 144 24.00 -18.50 -6.28
N THR A 145 23.88 -17.19 -6.09
CA THR A 145 24.55 -16.14 -6.85
C THR A 145 25.31 -15.21 -5.91
N ASN A 146 26.49 -14.75 -6.33
CA ASN A 146 27.35 -13.85 -5.53
C ASN A 146 27.20 -12.37 -5.92
N SER A 147 26.44 -12.08 -6.98
CA SER A 147 26.21 -10.72 -7.48
C SER A 147 24.80 -10.27 -7.13
N LEU A 148 24.67 -9.05 -6.60
CA LEU A 148 23.37 -8.38 -6.48
C LEU A 148 22.73 -8.30 -7.87
N PRO A 149 21.44 -8.66 -8.02
CA PRO A 149 20.77 -8.53 -9.29
C PRO A 149 20.73 -7.06 -9.70
N MET A 150 20.97 -6.82 -10.99
CA MET A 150 20.83 -5.50 -11.57
C MET A 150 19.37 -5.05 -11.47
N LEU A 151 19.18 -3.75 -11.33
CA LEU A 151 17.88 -3.11 -11.29
C LEU A 151 16.99 -3.66 -12.41
N PHE A 152 15.81 -4.17 -12.07
CA PHE A 152 14.88 -4.65 -13.08
C PHE A 152 14.50 -3.48 -13.99
N ASN A 153 14.95 -3.54 -15.26
CA ASN A 153 14.64 -2.56 -16.29
C ASN A 153 13.12 -2.51 -16.43
N SER A 154 12.51 -1.53 -15.78
CA SER A 154 11.07 -1.44 -15.65
C SER A 154 10.61 -0.05 -16.02
N ASP A 155 9.56 -0.01 -16.82
CA ASP A 155 8.84 1.19 -17.19
C ASP A 155 8.71 2.16 -16.00
N VAL A 156 8.76 3.46 -16.27
CA VAL A 156 8.66 4.56 -15.29
C VAL A 156 7.49 4.40 -14.29
N LEU A 157 6.45 3.65 -14.66
CA LEU A 157 5.32 3.31 -13.81
C LEU A 157 5.67 2.38 -12.63
N CYS A 158 6.57 1.43 -12.83
CA CYS A 158 7.04 0.50 -11.79
C CYS A 158 7.81 1.24 -10.70
N PHE A 159 8.68 2.18 -11.08
CA PHE A 159 9.40 3.05 -10.16
C PHE A 159 8.50 3.94 -9.31
N LYS A 160 7.42 4.50 -9.89
CA LYS A 160 6.55 5.44 -9.15
C LYS A 160 5.72 4.76 -8.05
N MET A 161 5.58 3.44 -8.12
CA MET A 161 4.77 2.63 -7.20
C MET A 161 5.59 1.60 -6.41
N ASN A 162 6.93 1.71 -6.44
CA ASN A 162 7.85 0.81 -5.74
C ASN A 162 7.57 0.69 -4.23
N TRP A 163 7.09 1.76 -3.61
CA TRP A 163 6.76 1.82 -2.18
C TRP A 163 5.63 0.87 -1.75
N ILE A 164 4.78 0.39 -2.67
CA ILE A 164 3.63 -0.47 -2.31
C ILE A 164 4.09 -1.79 -1.71
N TYR A 165 5.05 -2.46 -2.36
CA TYR A 165 5.55 -3.76 -1.91
C TYR A 165 6.23 -3.62 -0.55
N TYR A 166 7.02 -2.57 -0.36
CA TYR A 166 7.62 -2.27 0.92
C TYR A 166 6.60 -2.04 2.04
N LEU A 167 5.56 -1.22 1.81
CA LEU A 167 4.54 -0.97 2.84
C LEU A 167 3.75 -2.22 3.22
N LEU A 168 3.45 -3.09 2.24
CA LEU A 168 2.84 -4.38 2.50
C LEU A 168 3.78 -5.28 3.30
N ALA A 169 5.06 -5.32 2.94
CA ALA A 169 6.07 -6.10 3.64
C ALA A 169 6.21 -5.67 5.11
N ASP A 170 6.33 -4.37 5.35
CA ASP A 170 6.40 -3.80 6.70
C ASP A 170 5.14 -4.14 7.50
N TYR A 171 3.94 -3.96 6.93
CA TYR A 171 2.68 -4.34 7.58
C TYR A 171 2.67 -5.81 8.03
N TYR A 172 2.97 -6.73 7.11
CA TYR A 172 2.98 -8.16 7.42
C TYR A 172 4.07 -8.51 8.43
N PHE A 173 5.22 -7.84 8.38
CA PHE A 173 6.28 -8.00 9.36
C PHE A 173 5.81 -7.58 10.77
N LYS A 174 5.19 -6.40 10.92
CA LYS A 174 4.65 -5.93 12.21
C LYS A 174 3.44 -6.75 12.69
N CYS A 175 2.75 -7.43 11.78
CA CYS A 175 1.72 -8.42 12.10
C CYS A 175 2.28 -9.82 12.42
N ARG A 176 3.61 -9.99 12.38
CA ARG A 176 4.33 -11.27 12.60
C ARG A 176 4.02 -12.36 11.56
N ASP A 177 3.46 -11.99 10.41
CA ASP A 177 3.37 -12.88 9.25
C ASP A 177 4.66 -12.78 8.42
N PHE A 178 5.71 -13.40 8.96
CA PHE A 178 7.05 -13.32 8.37
C PHE A 178 7.14 -13.96 6.99
N SER A 179 6.27 -14.92 6.66
CA SER A 179 6.28 -15.57 5.36
C SER A 179 5.79 -14.63 4.27
N LYS A 180 4.67 -13.92 4.49
CA LYS A 180 4.22 -12.88 3.56
C LYS A 180 5.16 -11.68 3.54
N ALA A 181 5.69 -11.29 4.69
CA ALA A 181 6.64 -10.18 4.77
C ALA A 181 7.86 -10.41 3.86
N ILE A 182 8.47 -11.60 3.92
CA ILE A 182 9.61 -11.96 3.07
C ILE A 182 9.24 -11.87 1.59
N GLN A 183 8.10 -12.43 1.18
CA GLN A 183 7.66 -12.37 -0.23
C GLN A 183 7.51 -10.94 -0.74
N TYR A 184 6.88 -10.06 0.05
CA TYR A 184 6.72 -8.65 -0.33
C TYR A 184 8.04 -7.88 -0.32
N TYR A 185 8.96 -8.17 0.61
CA TYR A 185 10.31 -7.59 0.57
C TYR A 185 11.11 -8.06 -0.65
N GLU A 186 10.99 -9.33 -1.05
CA GLU A 186 11.64 -9.85 -2.27
C GLU A 186 11.10 -9.14 -3.53
N MET A 187 9.79 -8.89 -3.60
CA MET A 187 9.20 -8.09 -4.67
C MET A 187 9.72 -6.64 -4.67
N ASP A 188 9.82 -6.01 -3.49
CA ASP A 188 10.36 -4.67 -3.37
C ASP A 188 11.82 -4.59 -3.83
N LEU A 189 12.67 -5.52 -3.39
CA LEU A 189 14.07 -5.61 -3.79
C LEU A 189 14.26 -5.95 -5.27
N THR A 190 13.28 -6.62 -5.89
CA THR A 190 13.30 -6.84 -7.34
C THR A 190 13.16 -5.51 -8.09
N VAL A 191 12.40 -4.56 -7.55
CA VAL A 191 12.24 -3.21 -8.11
C VAL A 191 13.40 -2.29 -7.72
N ASP A 192 13.85 -2.36 -6.47
CA ASP A 192 14.91 -1.53 -5.90
C ASP A 192 15.86 -2.37 -5.03
N PRO A 193 16.87 -3.02 -5.64
CA PRO A 193 17.83 -3.86 -4.91
C PRO A 193 18.66 -3.11 -3.88
N THR A 194 18.65 -1.76 -3.91
CA THR A 194 19.48 -0.91 -3.04
C THR A 194 18.78 -0.53 -1.74
N ARG A 195 17.49 -0.85 -1.57
CA ARG A 195 16.74 -0.48 -0.38
C ARG A 195 17.21 -1.25 0.85
N PHE A 196 17.95 -0.57 1.72
CA PHE A 196 18.47 -1.12 2.97
C PHE A 196 17.38 -1.69 3.88
N ASP A 197 16.27 -0.95 4.08
CA ASP A 197 15.18 -1.39 4.96
C ASP A 197 14.58 -2.74 4.57
N SER A 198 14.49 -3.04 3.27
CA SER A 198 13.96 -4.31 2.77
C SER A 198 14.91 -5.48 3.05
N TRP A 199 16.23 -5.27 2.90
CA TRP A 199 17.24 -6.25 3.31
C TRP A 199 17.22 -6.50 4.82
N ALA A 200 17.12 -5.45 5.62
CA ALA A 200 17.00 -5.55 7.07
C ALA A 200 15.71 -6.31 7.45
N GLY A 201 14.59 -5.99 6.83
CA GLY A 201 13.30 -6.64 7.03
C GLY A 201 13.31 -8.14 6.72
N ILE A 202 13.93 -8.57 5.62
CA ILE A 202 14.12 -10.00 5.31
C ILE A 202 14.98 -10.68 6.37
N SER A 203 16.11 -10.06 6.73
CA SER A 203 17.06 -10.64 7.68
C SER A 203 16.41 -10.88 9.04
N LEU A 204 15.68 -9.88 9.55
CA LEU A 204 14.93 -9.97 10.79
C LEU A 204 13.79 -11.00 10.70
N SER A 205 13.06 -11.03 9.60
CA SER A 205 11.98 -12.02 9.38
C SER A 205 12.50 -13.45 9.42
N LYS A 206 13.64 -13.71 8.78
CA LYS A 206 14.29 -15.03 8.79
C LYS A 206 14.82 -15.38 10.17
N ALA A 207 15.47 -14.44 10.86
CA ALA A 207 15.94 -14.63 12.24
C ALA A 207 14.79 -14.99 13.18
N SER A 208 13.68 -14.25 13.16
CA SER A 208 12.49 -14.55 13.96
C SER A 208 11.88 -15.92 13.63
N LYS A 209 11.86 -16.34 12.36
CA LYS A 209 11.42 -17.69 11.99
C LYS A 209 12.35 -18.75 12.60
N CYS A 210 13.67 -18.57 12.52
CA CYS A 210 14.63 -19.49 13.16
C CYS A 210 14.44 -19.56 14.68
N GLU A 211 14.28 -18.43 15.36
CA GLU A 211 14.03 -18.37 16.81
C GLU A 211 12.75 -19.14 17.20
N THR A 212 11.66 -18.95 16.45
CA THR A 212 10.41 -19.68 16.70
C THR A 212 10.57 -21.20 16.51
N MET A 213 11.34 -21.62 15.51
CA MET A 213 11.66 -23.03 15.29
C MET A 213 12.48 -23.60 16.46
N ILE A 214 13.52 -22.89 16.91
CA ILE A 214 14.36 -23.32 18.03
C ILE A 214 13.53 -23.46 19.32
N GLY A 215 12.74 -22.44 19.66
CA GLY A 215 11.88 -22.48 20.85
C GLY A 215 10.89 -23.64 20.83
N SER A 216 10.33 -23.96 19.65
CA SER A 216 9.43 -25.13 19.51
C SER A 216 10.13 -26.46 19.82
N ILE A 217 11.41 -26.60 19.43
CA ILE A 217 12.21 -27.80 19.67
C ILE A 217 12.55 -27.94 21.16
N GLU A 218 12.86 -26.84 21.85
CA GLU A 218 13.14 -26.83 23.29
C GLU A 218 11.93 -27.24 24.13
N VAL A 219 10.73 -26.78 23.75
CA VAL A 219 9.47 -27.20 24.39
C VAL A 219 9.24 -28.70 24.21
N LEU A 220 9.47 -29.24 23.00
CA LEU A 220 9.33 -30.67 22.73
C LEU A 220 10.33 -31.51 23.55
N ARG A 221 11.58 -31.06 23.67
CA ARG A 221 12.61 -31.72 24.49
C ARG A 221 12.24 -31.73 25.96
N THR A 222 11.70 -30.63 26.48
CA THR A 222 11.27 -30.54 27.89
C THR A 222 10.08 -31.46 28.19
N LYS A 223 9.13 -31.60 27.25
CA LYS A 223 8.03 -32.56 27.37
C LYS A 223 8.50 -34.02 27.33
N ARG A 224 9.48 -34.36 26.49
CA ARG A 224 10.07 -35.71 26.43
C ARG A 224 10.86 -36.12 27.68
N LYS A 225 11.38 -35.17 28.47
CA LYS A 225 12.06 -35.46 29.75
C LYS A 225 11.11 -35.64 30.94
N ARG A 226 9.81 -35.38 30.76
CA ARG A 226 8.77 -35.49 31.80
C ARG A 226 7.88 -36.73 31.63
N ILE A 227 8.19 -37.57 30.64
CA ILE A 227 7.63 -38.92 30.42
C ILE A 227 8.75 -39.89 30.73
#